data_AF-A0A0S6UZI3-F1
#
_entry.id   AF-A0A0S6UZI3-F1
#
_cell.length_a   1.000
_cell.length_b   1.000
_cell.length_c   1.000
_cell.angle_alpha   90.00
_cell.angle_beta   90.00
_cell.angle_gamma   90.00
#
_symmetry.space_group_name_H-M   'P 1'
#
loop_
_entity.id
_entity.type
_entity.pdbx_description
1 polymer ?
#
loop_
_entity_poly.entity_id
_entity_poly.type
_entity_poly.pdbx_seq_one_letter_code
_entity_poly.pdbx_strand_id
1 'polypeptide(L)'
;MPVRCALAYPNGKAYLFANTHYSRHNFRSGLSEDANLDIAANWPGLPSNAPDAAVLWGAGKIYFFYGDEYLRFDVPSGKVDPEYLPPNPRPKIVPNWGGLPINLDAIMNWGNGKLYAFKGPSYFRYDITMERVDAGYPRPIAGNWPGIWSDGIDDVLYQGGRFAYFFKEERYVRYDVYADTADSDKPLSALTLDPVPSGMVTAARDLTLAQANEAMGYLIDHGKLALSATQTPYSGPWTAITSPSPSTHVVIRPPIIDGITYQDDAGPAPVIDNVDQRMVVALYRFARWVNASEPTIDMIKHLGIGHGIGPANDCHNQGRALDFSGLVGTSLGTPFNKRILTNWGNLPSTGSALRLNPATDPLAHQLFLTAFRFGTFECECNGIGAANKWPVKNVGDPGGFVIHPDYVDVDVPPLRPSHQNHIHMQLGPTRAPTA
;
A
#
# COMPACT_ATOMS: atom_id res chain seq x y z
N MET A 1 1.68 15.22 27.16
CA MET A 1 2.86 14.35 26.95
C MET A 1 3.13 14.26 25.47
N PRO A 2 4.37 14.56 25.04
CA PRO A 2 4.77 14.44 23.65
C PRO A 2 4.54 13.03 23.10
N VAL A 3 4.14 12.95 21.83
CA VAL A 3 4.04 11.68 21.11
C VAL A 3 5.46 11.23 20.77
N ARG A 4 5.85 10.03 21.21
CA ARG A 4 7.14 9.43 20.86
C ARG A 4 7.04 8.50 19.67
N CYS A 5 5.90 7.82 19.53
CA CYS A 5 5.62 7.03 18.34
C CYS A 5 4.12 7.06 17.98
N ALA A 6 3.77 7.08 16.70
CA ALA A 6 2.43 7.03 16.17
C ALA A 6 2.30 5.89 15.15
N LEU A 7 1.16 5.20 15.17
CA LEU A 7 0.93 4.05 14.30
C LEU A 7 -0.52 3.99 13.83
N ALA A 8 -0.73 4.01 12.52
CA ALA A 8 -2.00 3.65 11.90
C ALA A 8 -2.11 2.13 11.78
N TYR A 9 -3.23 1.56 12.21
CA TYR A 9 -3.40 0.11 12.33
C TYR A 9 -4.60 -0.41 11.53
N PRO A 10 -4.53 -1.63 10.93
CA PRO A 10 -5.60 -2.20 10.09
C PRO A 10 -6.98 -2.41 10.75
N ASN A 11 -7.10 -2.24 12.07
CA ASN A 11 -8.36 -2.32 12.81
C ASN A 11 -9.11 -0.97 12.85
N GLY A 12 -8.69 0.00 12.03
CA GLY A 12 -9.29 1.33 11.96
C GLY A 12 -8.94 2.22 13.15
N LYS A 13 -7.78 2.00 13.78
CA LYS A 13 -7.31 2.76 14.94
C LYS A 13 -5.93 3.36 14.71
N ALA A 14 -5.70 4.52 15.31
CA ALA A 14 -4.38 5.12 15.47
C ALA A 14 -3.92 4.97 16.92
N TYR A 15 -2.64 4.68 17.12
CA TYR A 15 -2.02 4.49 18.42
C TYR A 15 -0.92 5.53 18.60
N LEU A 16 -1.00 6.34 19.66
CA LEU A 16 0.02 7.34 19.99
C LEU A 16 0.72 6.93 21.29
N PHE A 17 1.96 6.45 21.17
CA PHE A 17 2.80 5.96 22.24
C PHE A 17 3.62 7.09 22.87
N ALA A 18 3.73 7.06 24.20
CA ALA A 18 4.56 7.96 24.98
C ALA A 18 4.97 7.29 26.29
N ASN A 19 6.26 7.38 26.66
CA ASN A 19 6.81 6.74 27.86
C ASN A 19 6.47 5.25 27.91
N THR A 20 5.66 4.79 28.85
CA THR A 20 5.26 3.37 28.96
C THR A 20 3.80 3.11 28.58
N HIS A 21 3.13 4.11 28.00
CA HIS A 21 1.70 4.07 27.72
C HIS A 21 1.39 4.52 26.28
N TYR A 22 0.15 4.35 25.86
CA TYR A 22 -0.37 4.90 24.62
C TYR A 22 -1.83 5.39 24.76
N SER A 23 -2.26 6.19 23.79
CA SER A 23 -3.67 6.50 23.54
C SER A 23 -4.12 5.89 22.22
N ARG A 24 -5.40 5.54 22.13
CA ARG A 24 -6.02 4.93 20.97
C ARG A 24 -7.10 5.86 20.41
N HIS A 25 -7.04 6.14 19.11
CA HIS A 25 -7.96 7.03 18.40
C HIS A 25 -8.68 6.26 17.29
N ASN A 26 -9.94 6.58 17.06
CA ASN A 26 -10.77 5.93 16.05
C ASN A 26 -10.64 6.63 14.69
N PHE A 27 -10.43 5.88 13.61
CA PHE A 27 -10.36 6.45 12.26
C PHE A 27 -11.65 7.14 11.82
N ARG A 28 -12.80 6.58 12.17
CA ARG A 28 -14.11 7.03 11.69
C ARG A 28 -14.64 8.25 12.46
N SER A 29 -14.46 8.29 13.78
CA SER A 29 -14.87 9.47 14.56
C SER A 29 -13.79 10.53 14.66
N GLY A 30 -12.51 10.16 14.47
CA GLY A 30 -11.38 11.05 14.67
C GLY A 30 -11.00 11.29 16.13
N LEU A 31 -11.76 10.70 17.07
CA LEU A 31 -11.65 10.98 18.49
C LEU A 31 -10.82 9.92 19.21
N SER A 32 -10.21 10.35 20.32
CA SER A 32 -9.63 9.44 21.31
C SER A 32 -10.72 8.56 21.91
N GLU A 33 -10.50 7.25 21.92
CA GLU A 33 -11.38 6.28 22.58
C GLU A 33 -10.88 5.95 23.98
N ASP A 34 -9.57 5.77 24.10
CA ASP A 34 -8.92 5.37 25.34
C ASP A 34 -7.57 6.08 25.46
N ALA A 35 -7.16 6.36 26.69
CA ALA A 35 -5.89 6.99 27.01
C ALA A 35 -5.21 6.26 28.17
N ASN A 36 -3.90 6.42 28.28
CA ASN A 36 -3.09 5.84 29.35
C ASN A 36 -3.18 4.30 29.40
N LEU A 37 -3.19 3.65 28.23
CA LEU A 37 -3.14 2.20 28.10
C LEU A 37 -1.69 1.72 28.19
N ASP A 38 -1.42 0.70 29.00
CA ASP A 38 -0.05 0.19 29.22
C ASP A 38 0.48 -0.56 27.98
N ILE A 39 1.73 -0.28 27.59
CA ILE A 39 2.35 -0.93 26.42
C ILE A 39 2.60 -2.40 26.70
N ALA A 40 3.22 -2.74 27.83
CA ALA A 40 3.63 -4.11 28.15
C ALA A 40 2.44 -5.08 28.25
N ALA A 41 1.28 -4.59 28.71
CA ALA A 41 0.05 -5.37 28.83
C ALA A 41 -0.66 -5.61 27.49
N ASN A 42 -0.53 -4.69 26.52
CA ASN A 42 -1.34 -4.71 25.30
C ASN A 42 -0.55 -4.99 24.01
N TRP A 43 0.79 -4.97 24.07
CA TRP A 43 1.67 -5.24 22.94
C TRP A 43 2.68 -6.35 23.29
N PRO A 44 2.22 -7.62 23.35
CA PRO A 44 3.05 -8.73 23.80
C PRO A 44 4.36 -8.86 23.01
N GLY A 45 5.47 -8.83 23.75
CA GLY A 45 6.81 -8.95 23.21
C GLY A 45 7.52 -7.63 22.90
N LEU A 46 6.83 -6.49 22.94
CA LEU A 46 7.51 -5.18 22.88
C LEU A 46 8.16 -4.84 24.23
N PRO A 47 9.23 -4.03 24.23
CA PRO A 47 9.70 -3.29 25.40
C PRO A 47 8.55 -2.53 26.08
N SER A 48 8.66 -2.32 27.40
CA SER A 48 7.65 -1.59 28.17
C SER A 48 7.62 -0.09 27.87
N ASN A 49 8.65 0.44 27.21
CA ASN A 49 8.72 1.82 26.77
C ASN A 49 8.30 1.97 25.29
N ALA A 50 7.89 3.18 24.95
CA ALA A 50 7.49 3.60 23.63
C ALA A 50 8.63 3.32 22.62
N PRO A 51 8.30 2.77 21.44
CA PRO A 51 9.21 2.72 20.30
C PRO A 51 9.69 4.11 19.92
N ASP A 52 10.85 4.21 19.28
CA ASP A 52 11.30 5.46 18.67
C ASP A 52 10.54 5.76 17.37
N ALA A 53 10.15 4.73 16.64
CA ALA A 53 9.30 4.83 15.47
C ALA A 53 8.62 3.47 15.20
N ALA A 54 7.51 3.47 14.47
CA ALA A 54 6.85 2.24 14.05
C ALA A 54 6.20 2.39 12.68
N VAL A 55 6.26 1.34 11.87
CA VAL A 55 5.65 1.35 10.54
C VAL A 55 4.86 0.08 10.26
N LEU A 56 3.62 0.24 9.81
CA LEU A 56 2.88 -0.82 9.14
C LEU A 56 3.55 -1.06 7.78
N TRP A 57 4.37 -2.10 7.72
CA TRP A 57 5.11 -2.47 6.51
C TRP A 57 4.16 -2.93 5.40
N GLY A 58 3.13 -3.68 5.78
CA GLY A 58 2.27 -4.43 4.86
C GLY A 58 2.43 -5.93 5.09
N ALA A 59 1.64 -6.73 4.36
CA ALA A 59 1.65 -8.20 4.49
C ALA A 59 1.51 -8.72 5.93
N GLY A 60 0.68 -8.03 6.74
CA GLY A 60 0.42 -8.40 8.13
C GLY A 60 1.56 -8.12 9.11
N LYS A 61 2.58 -7.33 8.73
CA LYS A 61 3.74 -7.03 9.58
C LYS A 61 3.84 -5.54 9.92
N ILE A 62 4.24 -5.29 11.16
CA ILE A 62 4.64 -3.97 11.67
C ILE A 62 6.08 -4.08 12.16
N TYR A 63 6.88 -3.06 11.91
CA TYR A 63 8.23 -2.96 12.48
C TYR A 63 8.28 -1.84 13.51
N PHE A 64 8.84 -2.14 14.67
CA PHE A 64 9.06 -1.22 15.78
C PHE A 64 10.55 -1.00 15.98
N PHE A 65 10.98 0.25 16.00
CA PHE A 65 12.40 0.64 16.08
C PHE A 65 12.77 1.13 17.48
N TYR A 66 13.95 0.73 17.95
CA TYR A 66 14.52 1.11 19.25
C TYR A 66 16.03 1.32 19.08
N GLY A 67 16.47 2.58 19.08
CA GLY A 67 17.86 2.95 18.86
C GLY A 67 18.40 2.44 17.53
N ASP A 68 19.32 1.47 17.58
CA ASP A 68 19.91 0.83 16.41
C ASP A 68 19.28 -0.54 16.07
N GLU A 69 18.21 -0.94 16.75
CA GLU A 69 17.54 -2.24 16.64
C GLU A 69 16.08 -2.13 16.20
N TYR A 70 15.50 -3.25 15.78
CA TYR A 70 14.07 -3.34 15.49
C TYR A 70 13.46 -4.68 15.88
N LEU A 71 12.14 -4.68 16.03
CA LEU A 71 11.29 -5.86 16.27
C LEU A 71 10.25 -5.96 15.16
N ARG A 72 9.91 -7.17 14.72
CA ARG A 72 8.78 -7.41 13.82
C ARG A 72 7.59 -7.94 14.59
N PHE A 73 6.46 -7.28 14.46
CA PHE A 73 5.18 -7.63 15.07
C PHE A 73 4.24 -8.21 14.02
N ASP A 74 3.61 -9.32 14.37
CA ASP A 74 2.64 -10.02 13.56
C ASP A 74 1.24 -9.53 13.89
N VAL A 75 0.64 -8.80 12.95
CA VAL A 75 -0.70 -8.24 13.09
C VAL A 75 -1.77 -9.33 13.32
N PRO A 76 -1.78 -10.45 12.58
CA PRO A 76 -2.77 -11.51 12.80
C PRO A 76 -2.73 -12.14 14.19
N SER A 77 -1.54 -12.44 14.72
CA SER A 77 -1.40 -13.04 16.06
C SER A 77 -1.32 -12.02 17.20
N GLY A 78 -1.19 -10.73 16.90
CA GLY A 78 -1.20 -9.65 17.87
C GLY A 78 0.01 -9.66 18.80
N LYS A 79 1.19 -10.09 18.32
CA LYS A 79 2.42 -10.17 19.12
C LYS A 79 3.69 -10.08 18.27
N VAL A 80 4.82 -9.83 18.92
CA VAL A 80 6.15 -9.90 18.28
C VAL A 80 6.44 -11.31 17.75
N ASP A 81 7.01 -11.39 16.55
CA ASP A 81 7.42 -12.65 15.94
C ASP A 81 8.47 -13.37 16.83
N PRO A 82 8.37 -14.69 17.06
CA PRO A 82 9.25 -15.41 17.99
C PRO A 82 10.75 -15.26 17.72
N GLU A 83 11.16 -15.08 16.45
CA GLU A 83 12.56 -14.88 16.06
C GLU A 83 13.16 -13.55 16.55
N TYR A 84 12.32 -12.60 16.99
CA TYR A 84 12.73 -11.31 17.54
C TYR A 84 12.66 -11.27 19.08
N LEU A 85 12.26 -12.36 19.73
CA LEU A 85 12.15 -12.45 21.18
C LEU A 85 13.43 -13.04 21.82
N PRO A 86 13.75 -12.69 23.08
CA PRO A 86 14.83 -13.33 23.82
C PRO A 86 14.70 -14.86 23.82
N PRO A 87 15.82 -15.60 23.76
CA PRO A 87 17.20 -15.13 23.83
C PRO A 87 17.81 -14.65 22.49
N ASN A 88 17.02 -14.56 21.41
CA ASN A 88 17.54 -14.15 20.11
C ASN A 88 18.02 -12.68 20.15
N PRO A 89 19.18 -12.35 19.56
CA PRO A 89 19.62 -10.98 19.45
C PRO A 89 18.66 -10.20 18.56
N ARG A 90 18.33 -8.97 18.96
CA ARG A 90 17.52 -8.10 18.10
C ARG A 90 18.34 -7.70 16.87
N PRO A 91 17.75 -7.79 15.66
CA PRO A 91 18.45 -7.38 14.46
C PRO A 91 18.69 -5.88 14.45
N LYS A 92 19.86 -5.49 13.94
CA LYS A 92 20.26 -4.09 13.77
C LYS A 92 19.62 -3.48 12.53
N ILE A 93 19.28 -2.19 12.59
CA ILE A 93 18.79 -1.42 11.45
C ILE A 93 19.84 -1.40 10.34
N VAL A 94 21.10 -1.11 10.68
CA VAL A 94 22.23 -1.22 9.76
C VAL A 94 22.89 -2.59 9.97
N PRO A 95 23.04 -3.44 8.93
CA PRO A 95 22.83 -3.16 7.50
C PRO A 95 21.45 -3.61 6.95
N ASN A 96 20.55 -4.13 7.78
CA ASN A 96 19.35 -4.85 7.32
C ASN A 96 18.29 -3.99 6.62
N TRP A 97 18.23 -2.70 6.91
CA TRP A 97 17.38 -1.73 6.23
C TRP A 97 18.24 -0.86 5.33
N GLY A 98 18.40 -1.29 4.06
CA GLY A 98 19.34 -0.71 3.11
C GLY A 98 19.31 0.82 3.08
N GLY A 99 20.30 1.47 3.68
CA GLY A 99 20.44 2.93 3.70
C GLY A 99 19.63 3.71 4.74
N LEU A 100 18.79 3.06 5.57
CA LEU A 100 18.16 3.76 6.71
C LEU A 100 19.17 4.01 7.84
N PRO A 101 19.10 5.16 8.54
CA PRO A 101 19.95 5.44 9.68
C PRO A 101 19.41 4.77 10.96
N ILE A 102 20.26 4.71 11.98
CA ILE A 102 19.85 4.37 13.35
C ILE A 102 19.19 5.57 14.05
N ASN A 103 18.55 5.34 15.20
CA ASN A 103 17.92 6.35 16.04
C ASN A 103 16.87 7.18 15.28
N LEU A 104 16.01 6.52 14.51
CA LEU A 104 14.92 7.15 13.76
C LEU A 104 14.07 8.00 14.69
N ASP A 105 13.66 9.18 14.20
CA ASP A 105 12.69 10.01 14.90
C ASP A 105 11.26 9.65 14.46
N ALA A 106 11.08 9.24 13.20
CA ALA A 106 9.77 8.90 12.67
C ALA A 106 9.88 7.93 11.49
N ILE A 107 8.87 7.10 11.24
CA ILE A 107 8.73 6.37 9.98
C ILE A 107 7.26 6.07 9.66
N MET A 108 6.86 6.30 8.41
CA MET A 108 5.50 5.99 7.95
C MET A 108 5.49 5.34 6.58
N ASN A 109 4.48 4.51 6.35
CA ASN A 109 4.14 4.01 5.02
C ASN A 109 3.22 5.03 4.34
N TRP A 110 3.65 5.60 3.22
CA TRP A 110 2.91 6.65 2.52
C TRP A 110 1.81 6.10 1.59
N GLY A 111 1.60 4.79 1.57
CA GLY A 111 0.55 4.13 0.79
C GLY A 111 0.78 4.16 -0.72
N ASN A 112 2.01 4.43 -1.15
CA ASN A 112 2.44 4.49 -2.55
C ASN A 112 3.68 3.60 -2.80
N GLY A 113 3.89 2.56 -1.99
CA GLY A 113 5.07 1.71 -2.13
C GLY A 113 6.37 2.30 -1.57
N LYS A 114 6.31 3.47 -0.93
CA LYS A 114 7.44 4.10 -0.25
C LYS A 114 7.17 4.27 1.24
N LEU A 115 8.22 4.11 2.04
CA LEU A 115 8.25 4.57 3.42
C LEU A 115 9.01 5.89 3.49
N TYR A 116 8.58 6.79 4.37
CA TYR A 116 9.26 8.03 4.64
C TYR A 116 9.70 8.03 6.10
N ALA A 117 11.01 8.06 6.31
CA ALA A 117 11.62 8.05 7.63
C ALA A 117 12.32 9.39 7.91
N PHE A 118 12.34 9.84 9.16
CA PHE A 118 12.88 11.13 9.55
C PHE A 118 13.99 10.98 10.58
N LYS A 119 15.03 11.81 10.44
CA LYS A 119 16.14 11.91 11.39
C LYS A 119 16.67 13.35 11.42
N GLY A 120 16.48 14.04 12.53
CA GLY A 120 16.83 15.44 12.69
C GLY A 120 16.25 16.28 11.55
N PRO A 121 17.02 17.16 10.90
CA PRO A 121 16.52 18.02 9.82
C PRO A 121 16.33 17.32 8.47
N SER A 122 16.47 16.00 8.41
CA SER A 122 16.52 15.20 7.19
C SER A 122 15.44 14.12 7.15
N TYR A 123 15.04 13.74 5.94
CA TYR A 123 14.17 12.60 5.70
C TYR A 123 14.74 11.66 4.63
N PHE A 124 14.37 10.39 4.73
CA PHE A 124 14.76 9.29 3.87
C PHE A 124 13.49 8.75 3.20
N ARG A 125 13.60 8.37 1.93
CA ARG A 125 12.54 7.66 1.24
C ARG A 125 13.00 6.26 0.93
N TYR A 126 12.39 5.27 1.57
CA TYR A 126 12.69 3.85 1.41
C TYR A 126 11.74 3.23 0.39
N ASP A 127 12.28 2.56 -0.62
CA ASP A 127 11.52 1.83 -1.61
C ASP A 127 11.22 0.42 -1.12
N ILE A 128 9.93 0.09 -0.95
CA ILE A 128 9.48 -1.25 -0.55
C ILE A 128 9.79 -2.27 -1.65
N THR A 129 9.73 -1.86 -2.92
CA THR A 129 10.01 -2.72 -4.07
C THR A 129 11.47 -3.15 -4.10
N MET A 130 12.37 -2.17 -3.93
CA MET A 130 13.82 -2.36 -4.02
C MET A 130 14.48 -2.67 -2.68
N GLU A 131 13.71 -2.62 -1.59
CA GLU A 131 14.13 -2.84 -0.21
C GLU A 131 15.38 -2.02 0.17
N ARG A 132 15.36 -0.73 -0.19
CA ARG A 132 16.44 0.22 0.14
C ARG A 132 15.98 1.66 0.03
N VAL A 133 16.74 2.57 0.63
CA VAL A 133 16.61 4.01 0.43
C VAL A 133 16.88 4.37 -1.02
N ASP A 134 16.01 5.23 -1.58
CA ASP A 134 16.12 5.77 -2.93
C ASP A 134 17.43 6.55 -3.10
N ALA A 135 18.00 6.51 -4.30
CA ALA A 135 19.16 7.33 -4.63
C ALA A 135 18.85 8.83 -4.46
N GLY A 136 19.81 9.59 -3.94
CA GLY A 136 19.66 11.02 -3.67
C GLY A 136 18.94 11.35 -2.36
N TYR A 137 18.80 10.38 -1.46
CA TYR A 137 18.37 10.55 -0.08
C TYR A 137 19.54 10.28 0.90
N PRO A 138 19.54 10.88 2.10
CA PRO A 138 18.50 11.74 2.66
C PRO A 138 18.39 13.11 1.98
N ARG A 139 17.22 13.74 2.13
CA ARG A 139 16.95 15.12 1.71
C ARG A 139 16.55 15.97 2.92
N PRO A 140 16.75 17.30 2.87
CA PRO A 140 16.33 18.17 3.97
C PRO A 140 14.80 18.21 4.07
N ILE A 141 14.26 18.29 5.29
CA ILE A 141 12.85 18.58 5.53
C ILE A 141 12.50 19.95 4.95
N ALA A 142 13.36 20.94 5.20
CA ALA A 142 13.26 22.28 4.64
C ALA A 142 13.10 22.23 3.12
N GLY A 143 12.02 22.84 2.61
CA GLY A 143 11.73 22.95 1.18
C GLY A 143 11.13 21.69 0.53
N ASN A 144 11.16 20.53 1.19
CA ASN A 144 10.53 19.30 0.69
C ASN A 144 9.25 18.93 1.44
N TRP A 145 9.01 19.51 2.62
CA TRP A 145 7.79 19.34 3.41
C TRP A 145 7.26 20.70 3.86
N PRO A 146 6.57 21.45 2.98
CA PRO A 146 6.13 22.81 3.26
C PRO A 146 5.25 22.89 4.53
N GLY A 147 5.64 23.75 5.46
CA GLY A 147 4.91 23.97 6.71
C GLY A 147 5.22 22.98 7.84
N ILE A 148 6.07 21.98 7.62
CA ILE A 148 6.61 21.12 8.69
C ILE A 148 7.86 21.76 9.31
N TRP A 149 8.12 21.51 10.61
CA TRP A 149 9.32 21.97 11.29
C TRP A 149 10.59 21.47 10.60
N SER A 150 11.43 22.39 10.13
CA SER A 150 12.60 22.07 9.30
C SER A 150 13.77 21.45 10.06
N ASP A 151 13.81 21.61 11.37
CA ASP A 151 14.87 21.13 12.27
C ASP A 151 14.61 19.70 12.81
N GLY A 152 13.43 19.14 12.54
CA GLY A 152 13.06 17.77 12.90
C GLY A 152 11.68 17.68 13.56
N ILE A 153 11.21 16.44 13.66
CA ILE A 153 9.90 16.03 14.21
C ILE A 153 10.09 14.90 15.23
N ASP A 154 9.10 14.65 16.07
CA ASP A 154 9.10 13.56 17.05
C ASP A 154 8.40 12.29 16.57
N ASP A 155 7.36 12.40 15.73
CA ASP A 155 6.86 11.32 14.87
C ASP A 155 5.86 11.86 13.83
N VAL A 156 5.29 10.97 13.01
CA VAL A 156 4.25 11.24 12.02
C VAL A 156 3.21 10.13 11.98
N LEU A 157 1.93 10.49 11.93
CA LEU A 157 0.80 9.59 11.71
C LEU A 157 0.23 9.80 10.31
N TYR A 158 0.11 8.72 9.53
CA TYR A 158 -0.64 8.72 8.29
C TYR A 158 -1.61 7.55 8.22
N GLN A 159 -2.91 7.85 8.08
CA GLN A 159 -4.00 6.85 8.10
C GLN A 159 -4.44 6.44 6.69
N GLY A 160 -3.72 6.85 5.64
CA GLY A 160 -4.04 6.55 4.24
C GLY A 160 -5.04 7.52 3.57
N GLY A 161 -5.61 8.47 4.32
CA GLY A 161 -6.53 9.49 3.80
C GLY A 161 -5.83 10.71 3.18
N ARG A 162 -6.53 11.85 3.18
CA ARG A 162 -6.01 13.14 2.72
C ARG A 162 -4.95 13.74 3.64
N PHE A 163 -5.06 13.52 4.95
CA PHE A 163 -4.22 14.21 5.93
C PHE A 163 -3.23 13.28 6.64
N ALA A 164 -2.02 13.79 6.86
CA ALA A 164 -1.04 13.25 7.80
C ALA A 164 -0.86 14.22 8.99
N TYR A 165 -0.33 13.73 10.11
CA TYR A 165 -0.13 14.54 11.32
C TYR A 165 1.30 14.40 11.78
N PHE A 166 2.04 15.49 11.80
CA PHE A 166 3.42 15.52 12.29
C PHE A 166 3.41 16.06 13.71
N PHE A 167 4.15 15.41 14.60
CA PHE A 167 4.22 15.74 16.01
C PHE A 167 5.58 16.32 16.36
N LYS A 168 5.60 17.29 17.26
CA LYS A 168 6.82 17.83 17.86
C LYS A 168 6.48 18.40 19.22
N GLU A 169 7.17 17.92 20.26
CA GLU A 169 6.88 18.23 21.65
C GLU A 169 5.39 18.04 21.96
N GLU A 170 4.74 19.03 22.57
CA GLU A 170 3.29 19.01 22.83
C GLU A 170 2.48 19.69 21.73
N ARG A 171 2.94 19.60 20.49
CA ARG A 171 2.35 20.26 19.31
C ARG A 171 2.20 19.29 18.15
N TYR A 172 1.29 19.64 17.23
CA TYR A 172 1.14 18.94 15.96
C TYR A 172 0.82 19.91 14.82
N VAL A 173 1.19 19.51 13.60
CA VAL A 173 0.74 20.12 12.35
C VAL A 173 0.02 19.06 11.52
N ARG A 174 -1.11 19.46 10.92
CA ARG A 174 -1.85 18.64 9.96
C ARG A 174 -1.35 18.95 8.56
N TYR A 175 -0.92 17.93 7.82
CA TYR A 175 -0.40 18.04 6.46
C TYR A 175 -1.43 17.54 5.46
N ASP A 176 -1.81 18.39 4.52
CA ASP A 176 -2.65 18.02 3.38
C ASP A 176 -1.79 17.37 2.30
N VAL A 177 -1.91 16.04 2.17
CA VAL A 177 -1.16 15.25 1.19
C VAL A 177 -1.55 15.61 -0.24
N TYR A 178 -2.74 16.16 -0.47
CA TYR A 178 -3.19 16.54 -1.81
C TYR A 178 -2.71 17.93 -2.21
N ALA A 179 -2.60 18.84 -1.24
CA ALA A 179 -2.15 20.21 -1.47
C ALA A 179 -0.64 20.40 -1.22
N ASP A 180 0.04 19.37 -0.70
CA ASP A 180 1.47 19.37 -0.37
C ASP A 180 1.86 20.51 0.58
N THR A 181 1.06 20.72 1.62
CA THR A 181 1.28 21.79 2.61
C THR A 181 0.69 21.45 3.96
N ALA A 182 1.30 21.99 5.02
CA ALA A 182 0.74 21.94 6.36
C ALA A 182 -0.25 23.10 6.61
N ASP A 183 -1.22 22.82 7.47
CA ASP A 183 -2.05 23.82 8.16
C ASP A 183 -1.27 24.49 9.30
N SER A 184 -1.94 25.29 10.12
CA SER A 184 -1.38 25.91 11.31
C SER A 184 -0.94 24.89 12.38
N ASP A 185 0.19 25.19 13.03
CA ASP A 185 0.69 24.53 14.22
C ASP A 185 -0.28 24.68 15.42
N LYS A 186 -0.71 23.54 15.99
CA LYS A 186 -1.72 23.43 17.05
C LYS A 186 -1.18 22.67 18.28
N PRO A 187 -1.70 22.95 19.49
CA PRO A 187 -1.37 22.15 20.67
C PRO A 187 -1.90 20.72 20.53
N LEU A 188 -1.13 19.74 21.01
CA LEU A 188 -1.49 18.32 21.00
C LEU A 188 -2.78 18.03 21.77
N SER A 189 -3.09 18.81 22.81
CA SER A 189 -4.36 18.71 23.55
C SER A 189 -5.60 19.00 22.71
N ALA A 190 -5.44 19.65 21.54
CA ALA A 190 -6.50 19.91 20.57
C ALA A 190 -6.46 18.95 19.37
N LEU A 191 -5.78 17.80 19.49
CA LEU A 191 -5.74 16.81 18.43
C LEU A 191 -7.14 16.23 18.18
N THR A 192 -7.59 16.32 16.94
CA THR A 192 -8.75 15.60 16.40
C THR A 192 -8.37 15.16 15.01
N LEU A 193 -8.42 13.86 14.76
CA LEU A 193 -8.06 13.31 13.46
C LEU A 193 -9.24 13.48 12.49
N ASP A 194 -8.96 13.88 11.27
CA ASP A 194 -9.94 13.85 10.19
C ASP A 194 -10.44 12.41 9.96
N PRO A 195 -11.78 12.21 9.88
CA PRO A 195 -12.37 10.91 9.60
C PRO A 195 -11.87 10.26 8.31
N VAL A 196 -11.49 8.99 8.41
CA VAL A 196 -11.16 8.13 7.27
C VAL A 196 -11.82 6.75 7.42
N PRO A 197 -12.09 6.04 6.32
CA PRO A 197 -12.58 4.66 6.38
C PRO A 197 -11.65 3.74 7.18
N SER A 198 -12.22 2.80 7.93
CA SER A 198 -11.46 1.90 8.80
C SER A 198 -10.49 0.98 8.04
N GLY A 199 -10.74 0.72 6.75
CA GLY A 199 -9.92 -0.12 5.88
C GLY A 199 -8.81 0.62 5.12
N MET A 200 -8.60 1.93 5.33
CA MET A 200 -7.69 2.71 4.47
C MET A 200 -6.24 2.24 4.45
N VAL A 201 -5.78 1.57 5.52
CA VAL A 201 -4.42 0.97 5.61
C VAL A 201 -4.42 -0.57 5.52
N THR A 202 -5.59 -1.17 5.30
CA THR A 202 -5.76 -2.63 5.15
C THR A 202 -5.58 -3.00 3.68
N ALA A 203 -4.75 -4.01 3.39
CA ALA A 203 -4.52 -4.49 2.02
C ALA A 203 -5.83 -4.88 1.32
N ALA A 204 -5.94 -4.68 0.01
CA ALA A 204 -7.19 -4.88 -0.73
C ALA A 204 -7.79 -6.29 -0.55
N ARG A 205 -6.96 -7.34 -0.52
CA ARG A 205 -7.38 -8.73 -0.25
C ARG A 205 -8.04 -8.92 1.12
N ASP A 206 -7.67 -8.10 2.10
CA ASP A 206 -8.05 -8.23 3.52
C ASP A 206 -9.24 -7.32 3.88
N LEU A 207 -9.68 -6.48 2.94
CA LEU A 207 -10.86 -5.63 3.12
C LEU A 207 -12.13 -6.48 3.17
N THR A 208 -12.97 -6.18 4.16
CA THR A 208 -14.40 -6.55 4.07
C THR A 208 -15.08 -5.76 2.96
N LEU A 209 -16.18 -6.27 2.42
CA LEU A 209 -16.96 -5.55 1.41
C LEU A 209 -17.44 -4.18 1.93
N ALA A 210 -17.81 -4.08 3.20
CA ALA A 210 -18.22 -2.81 3.81
C ALA A 210 -17.07 -1.81 3.85
N GLN A 211 -15.88 -2.23 4.30
CA GLN A 211 -14.69 -1.37 4.31
C GLN A 211 -14.30 -0.93 2.89
N ALA A 212 -14.39 -1.82 1.92
CA ALA A 212 -14.10 -1.51 0.53
C ALA A 212 -15.10 -0.50 -0.05
N ASN A 213 -16.39 -0.63 0.29
CA ASN A 213 -17.42 0.30 -0.15
C ASN A 213 -17.25 1.69 0.50
N GLU A 214 -16.91 1.76 1.79
CA GLU A 214 -16.58 3.02 2.46
C GLU A 214 -15.32 3.65 1.86
N ALA A 215 -14.27 2.86 1.58
CA ALA A 215 -13.04 3.34 0.95
C ALA A 215 -13.31 3.89 -0.46
N MET A 216 -14.05 3.15 -1.30
CA MET A 216 -14.46 3.63 -2.62
C MET A 216 -15.26 4.93 -2.52
N GLY A 217 -16.25 5.01 -1.61
CA GLY A 217 -17.01 6.23 -1.40
C GLY A 217 -16.12 7.40 -1.00
N TYR A 218 -15.15 7.18 -0.10
CA TYR A 218 -14.19 8.20 0.31
C TYR A 218 -13.37 8.70 -0.87
N LEU A 219 -12.92 7.80 -1.75
CA LEU A 219 -12.19 8.16 -2.96
C LEU A 219 -13.03 8.98 -3.93
N ILE A 220 -14.32 8.67 -4.08
CA ILE A 220 -15.26 9.46 -4.90
C ILE A 220 -15.47 10.85 -4.31
N ASP A 221 -15.73 10.93 -2.99
CA ASP A 221 -15.92 12.20 -2.27
C ASP A 221 -14.68 13.12 -2.36
N HIS A 222 -13.50 12.55 -2.59
CA HIS A 222 -12.23 13.26 -2.77
C HIS A 222 -11.78 13.38 -4.24
N GLY A 223 -12.66 13.08 -5.19
CA GLY A 223 -12.41 13.27 -6.63
C GLY A 223 -11.34 12.35 -7.22
N LYS A 224 -11.07 11.20 -6.59
CA LYS A 224 -10.05 10.25 -7.04
C LYS A 224 -10.55 9.31 -8.14
N LEU A 225 -11.87 9.09 -8.22
CA LEU A 225 -12.53 8.42 -9.34
C LEU A 225 -14.00 8.86 -9.41
N ALA A 226 -14.67 8.47 -10.50
CA ALA A 226 -16.10 8.69 -10.67
C ALA A 226 -16.77 7.41 -11.17
N LEU A 227 -18.02 7.19 -10.74
CA LEU A 227 -18.84 6.09 -11.23
C LEU A 227 -19.63 6.50 -12.48
N SER A 228 -19.98 5.52 -13.31
CA SER A 228 -20.86 5.71 -14.46
C SER A 228 -22.22 6.26 -14.05
N ALA A 229 -22.81 7.11 -14.88
CA ALA A 229 -24.19 7.54 -14.71
C ALA A 229 -25.18 6.36 -14.72
N THR A 230 -24.82 5.21 -15.32
CA THR A 230 -25.64 3.98 -15.24
C THR A 230 -25.63 3.33 -13.87
N GLN A 231 -24.71 3.76 -13.00
CA GLN A 231 -24.63 3.33 -11.61
C GLN A 231 -25.39 4.27 -10.67
N THR A 232 -26.21 5.17 -11.21
CA THR A 232 -27.09 5.98 -10.37
C THR A 232 -28.20 5.12 -9.75
N PRO A 233 -28.48 5.33 -8.45
CA PRO A 233 -27.85 6.36 -7.61
C PRO A 233 -26.50 5.90 -7.02
N TYR A 234 -25.44 6.71 -7.18
CA TYR A 234 -24.42 6.83 -6.13
C TYR A 234 -25.00 7.80 -5.11
N SER A 235 -25.24 7.36 -3.87
CA SER A 235 -26.01 8.15 -2.91
C SER A 235 -25.38 8.19 -1.53
N GLY A 236 -25.17 9.42 -1.05
CA GLY A 236 -24.68 9.72 0.29
C GLY A 236 -23.16 9.93 0.35
N PRO A 237 -22.66 10.51 1.45
CA PRO A 237 -21.23 10.54 1.74
C PRO A 237 -20.73 9.12 2.03
N TRP A 238 -19.42 8.92 1.98
CA TRP A 238 -18.78 7.63 2.29
C TRP A 238 -19.19 7.02 3.64
N THR A 239 -19.58 7.84 4.62
CA THR A 239 -20.03 7.40 5.95
C THR A 239 -21.46 6.83 5.97
N ALA A 240 -22.25 7.04 4.92
CA ALA A 240 -23.66 6.67 4.84
C ALA A 240 -24.09 6.29 3.42
N ILE A 241 -23.16 5.72 2.63
CA ILE A 241 -23.43 5.31 1.26
C ILE A 241 -24.52 4.23 1.22
N THR A 242 -25.60 4.48 0.48
CA THR A 242 -26.72 3.53 0.32
C THR A 242 -26.70 2.80 -1.01
N SER A 243 -26.07 3.38 -2.03
CA SER A 243 -25.87 2.76 -3.32
C SER A 243 -24.59 3.32 -3.99
N PRO A 244 -23.81 2.51 -4.72
CA PRO A 244 -23.93 1.04 -4.79
C PRO A 244 -23.76 0.39 -3.41
N SER A 245 -24.44 -0.74 -3.21
CA SER A 245 -24.28 -1.53 -1.99
C SER A 245 -22.92 -2.24 -1.99
N PRO A 246 -22.41 -2.69 -0.83
CA PRO A 246 -21.14 -3.43 -0.75
C PRO A 246 -21.03 -4.69 -1.63
N SER A 247 -22.14 -5.26 -2.09
CA SER A 247 -22.16 -6.45 -2.95
C SER A 247 -22.42 -6.14 -4.43
N THR A 248 -22.60 -4.87 -4.79
CA THR A 248 -22.90 -4.45 -6.16
C THR A 248 -21.60 -4.09 -6.87
N HIS A 249 -21.21 -4.83 -7.90
CA HIS A 249 -20.05 -4.45 -8.71
C HIS A 249 -20.22 -3.08 -9.36
N VAL A 250 -19.10 -2.42 -9.63
CA VAL A 250 -19.08 -1.03 -10.05
C VAL A 250 -18.54 -0.82 -11.45
N VAL A 251 -18.98 0.28 -12.03
CA VAL A 251 -18.63 0.77 -13.35
C VAL A 251 -18.01 2.15 -13.18
N ILE A 252 -16.72 2.26 -13.42
CA ILE A 252 -15.95 3.50 -13.30
C ILE A 252 -16.00 4.23 -14.65
N ARG A 253 -16.34 5.53 -14.64
CA ARG A 253 -16.41 6.37 -15.84
C ARG A 253 -16.01 7.82 -15.55
N PRO A 254 -15.07 8.40 -16.28
CA PRO A 254 -14.17 7.76 -17.28
C PRO A 254 -13.28 6.70 -16.62
N PRO A 255 -12.54 5.85 -17.38
CA PRO A 255 -11.67 4.83 -16.82
C PRO A 255 -10.37 5.46 -16.28
N ILE A 256 -10.51 6.42 -15.37
CA ILE A 256 -9.43 7.21 -14.78
C ILE A 256 -9.55 7.08 -13.26
N ILE A 257 -8.45 6.68 -12.63
CA ILE A 257 -8.33 6.60 -11.16
C ILE A 257 -7.04 7.33 -10.76
N ASP A 258 -7.16 8.29 -9.84
CA ASP A 258 -6.09 9.17 -9.36
C ASP A 258 -5.28 9.83 -10.51
N GLY A 259 -5.99 10.22 -11.56
CA GLY A 259 -5.40 10.85 -12.76
C GLY A 259 -4.78 9.89 -13.77
N ILE A 260 -4.70 8.58 -13.47
CA ILE A 260 -4.14 7.57 -14.38
C ILE A 260 -5.25 6.89 -15.18
N THR A 261 -5.06 6.79 -16.49
CA THR A 261 -6.00 6.07 -17.38
C THR A 261 -5.75 4.57 -17.31
N TYR A 262 -6.80 3.78 -17.12
CA TYR A 262 -6.77 2.33 -17.31
C TYR A 262 -7.30 2.01 -18.69
N GLN A 263 -6.46 1.43 -19.55
CA GLN A 263 -6.83 1.13 -20.92
C GLN A 263 -6.69 -0.34 -21.24
N ASP A 264 -7.78 -0.91 -21.75
CA ASP A 264 -7.80 -2.25 -22.33
C ASP A 264 -6.96 -2.31 -23.62
N ASP A 265 -6.20 -3.39 -23.76
CA ASP A 265 -5.40 -3.65 -24.95
C ASP A 265 -6.23 -3.98 -26.20
N ALA A 266 -7.47 -4.44 -26.04
CA ALA A 266 -8.43 -4.58 -27.12
C ALA A 266 -8.83 -3.22 -27.73
N GLY A 267 -8.64 -2.12 -26.98
CA GLY A 267 -8.86 -0.76 -27.43
C GLY A 267 -9.38 0.16 -26.31
N PRO A 268 -9.44 1.49 -26.55
CA PRO A 268 -10.02 2.42 -25.57
C PRO A 268 -11.48 2.07 -25.26
N ALA A 269 -11.76 1.74 -24.01
CA ALA A 269 -13.11 1.58 -23.48
C ALA A 269 -13.53 2.87 -22.75
N PRO A 270 -14.82 3.24 -22.78
CA PRO A 270 -15.30 4.43 -22.06
C PRO A 270 -15.45 4.22 -20.55
N VAL A 271 -15.31 2.97 -20.08
CA VAL A 271 -15.53 2.57 -18.69
C VAL A 271 -14.58 1.44 -18.28
N ILE A 272 -14.45 1.24 -16.97
CA ILE A 272 -14.02 -0.04 -16.38
C ILE A 272 -15.27 -0.62 -15.72
N ASP A 273 -15.82 -1.71 -16.25
CA ASP A 273 -17.09 -2.28 -15.77
C ASP A 273 -16.89 -3.55 -14.94
N ASN A 274 -17.96 -3.95 -14.24
CA ASN A 274 -18.04 -5.16 -13.42
C ASN A 274 -16.88 -5.30 -12.39
N VAL A 275 -16.52 -4.22 -11.69
CA VAL A 275 -15.38 -4.19 -10.75
C VAL A 275 -15.83 -4.42 -9.30
N ASP A 276 -15.15 -5.28 -8.55
CA ASP A 276 -15.33 -5.45 -7.10
C ASP A 276 -14.78 -4.23 -6.37
N GLN A 277 -15.47 -3.71 -5.35
CA GLN A 277 -15.05 -2.53 -4.60
C GLN A 277 -13.63 -2.65 -4.02
N ARG A 278 -13.20 -3.85 -3.63
CA ARG A 278 -11.84 -4.07 -3.15
C ARG A 278 -10.83 -3.91 -4.29
N MET A 279 -11.19 -4.34 -5.50
CA MET A 279 -10.37 -4.12 -6.68
C MET A 279 -10.31 -2.62 -7.02
N VAL A 280 -11.39 -1.85 -6.85
CA VAL A 280 -11.32 -0.37 -7.00
C VAL A 280 -10.26 0.24 -6.08
N VAL A 281 -10.22 -0.19 -4.81
CA VAL A 281 -9.20 0.27 -3.85
C VAL A 281 -7.80 -0.18 -4.28
N ALA A 282 -7.65 -1.42 -4.75
CA ALA A 282 -6.38 -1.92 -5.28
C ALA A 282 -5.90 -1.07 -6.47
N LEU A 283 -6.77 -0.79 -7.45
CA LEU A 283 -6.43 0.03 -8.61
C LEU A 283 -5.99 1.44 -8.19
N TYR A 284 -6.73 2.10 -7.29
CA TYR A 284 -6.32 3.40 -6.74
C TYR A 284 -4.92 3.36 -6.11
N ARG A 285 -4.64 2.35 -5.29
CA ARG A 285 -3.32 2.19 -4.67
C ARG A 285 -2.25 1.84 -5.70
N PHE A 286 -2.58 1.09 -6.75
CA PHE A 286 -1.67 0.76 -7.82
C PHE A 286 -1.24 2.01 -8.58
N ALA A 287 -2.19 2.89 -8.90
CA ALA A 287 -1.94 4.18 -9.55
C ALA A 287 -0.94 5.03 -8.73
N ARG A 288 -1.14 5.12 -7.41
CA ARG A 288 -0.20 5.79 -6.50
C ARG A 288 1.16 5.11 -6.45
N TRP A 289 1.19 3.78 -6.43
CA TRP A 289 2.42 3.00 -6.28
C TRP A 289 3.34 3.14 -7.50
N VAL A 290 2.79 3.03 -8.71
CA VAL A 290 3.60 3.16 -9.94
C VAL A 290 4.06 4.58 -10.21
N ASN A 291 3.39 5.57 -9.62
CA ASN A 291 3.69 7.00 -9.81
C ASN A 291 4.33 7.65 -8.57
N ALA A 292 4.86 6.84 -7.64
CA ALA A 292 5.45 7.32 -6.39
C ALA A 292 6.80 8.01 -6.56
N SER A 293 7.48 7.74 -7.66
CA SER A 293 8.75 8.33 -8.09
C SER A 293 8.80 8.32 -9.60
N GLU A 294 9.72 9.09 -10.18
CA GLU A 294 10.06 9.00 -11.60
C GLU A 294 10.27 7.52 -12.00
N PRO A 295 9.71 7.08 -13.16
CA PRO A 295 9.02 7.87 -14.19
C PRO A 295 7.59 8.31 -13.85
N THR A 296 7.08 9.30 -14.60
CA THR A 296 5.66 9.69 -14.55
C THR A 296 4.83 8.71 -15.36
N ILE A 297 3.78 8.16 -14.74
CA ILE A 297 2.86 7.22 -15.38
C ILE A 297 1.56 7.92 -15.74
N ASP A 298 1.18 7.85 -17.01
CA ASP A 298 -0.06 8.44 -17.52
C ASP A 298 -1.16 7.37 -17.71
N MET A 299 -0.75 6.13 -17.97
CA MET A 299 -1.68 5.05 -18.29
C MET A 299 -1.17 3.67 -17.89
N ILE A 300 -2.09 2.88 -17.32
CA ILE A 300 -1.95 1.46 -17.04
C ILE A 300 -2.68 0.66 -18.13
N LYS A 301 -1.99 -0.26 -18.77
CA LYS A 301 -2.55 -1.19 -19.76
C LYS A 301 -2.99 -2.49 -19.09
N HIS A 302 -4.10 -3.06 -19.54
CA HIS A 302 -4.58 -4.36 -19.07
C HIS A 302 -5.18 -5.20 -20.20
N LEU A 303 -5.25 -6.52 -19.97
CA LEU A 303 -6.01 -7.47 -20.80
C LEU A 303 -7.43 -7.72 -20.29
N GLY A 304 -7.75 -7.19 -19.10
CA GLY A 304 -9.07 -7.28 -18.50
C GLY A 304 -9.04 -6.82 -17.04
N ILE A 305 -10.11 -6.12 -16.66
CA ILE A 305 -10.44 -5.81 -15.28
C ILE A 305 -11.92 -6.14 -15.13
N GLY A 306 -12.22 -7.19 -14.39
CA GLY A 306 -13.60 -7.51 -14.05
C GLY A 306 -14.47 -8.12 -15.14
N HIS A 307 -13.96 -8.49 -16.31
CA HIS A 307 -14.68 -9.38 -17.21
C HIS A 307 -13.74 -10.43 -17.80
N GLY A 308 -14.26 -11.64 -17.99
CA GLY A 308 -13.51 -12.74 -18.59
C GLY A 308 -14.42 -13.69 -19.36
N ILE A 309 -13.81 -14.67 -20.03
CA ILE A 309 -14.54 -15.80 -20.59
C ILE A 309 -14.58 -16.88 -19.51
N GLY A 310 -15.76 -17.35 -19.14
CA GLY A 310 -15.87 -18.51 -18.25
C GLY A 310 -17.00 -18.45 -17.22
N PRO A 311 -16.89 -19.21 -16.13
CA PRO A 311 -17.90 -19.30 -15.09
C PRO A 311 -18.17 -17.96 -14.40
N ALA A 312 -19.41 -17.69 -14.03
CA ALA A 312 -19.79 -16.46 -13.36
C ALA A 312 -19.09 -16.26 -12.01
N ASN A 313 -18.73 -17.34 -11.30
CA ASN A 313 -18.04 -17.30 -10.01
C ASN A 313 -16.51 -17.15 -10.12
N ASP A 314 -15.97 -17.05 -11.33
CA ASP A 314 -14.55 -16.82 -11.59
C ASP A 314 -14.12 -15.40 -11.16
N CYS A 315 -12.90 -15.23 -10.64
CA CYS A 315 -12.39 -13.94 -10.17
C CYS A 315 -12.40 -12.87 -11.27
N HIS A 316 -12.17 -13.23 -12.54
CA HIS A 316 -12.27 -12.30 -13.66
C HIS A 316 -13.71 -11.82 -13.82
N ASN A 317 -14.67 -12.74 -13.84
CA ASN A 317 -16.10 -12.43 -14.00
C ASN A 317 -16.76 -11.79 -12.78
N GLN A 318 -16.02 -11.70 -11.69
CA GLN A 318 -16.48 -11.12 -10.44
C GLN A 318 -15.82 -9.77 -10.14
N GLY A 319 -15.08 -9.18 -11.07
CA GLY A 319 -14.44 -7.89 -10.77
C GLY A 319 -13.21 -7.95 -9.90
N ARG A 320 -12.68 -9.16 -9.63
CA ARG A 320 -11.64 -9.39 -8.63
C ARG A 320 -10.26 -9.67 -9.20
N ALA A 321 -10.08 -9.59 -10.52
CA ALA A 321 -8.80 -9.81 -11.17
C ALA A 321 -8.40 -8.61 -12.05
N LEU A 322 -7.09 -8.36 -12.07
CA LEU A 322 -6.41 -7.45 -12.99
C LEU A 322 -5.35 -8.25 -13.74
N ASP A 323 -5.47 -8.29 -15.07
CA ASP A 323 -4.42 -8.77 -15.96
C ASP A 323 -3.60 -7.58 -16.47
N PHE A 324 -2.63 -7.14 -15.67
CA PHE A 324 -1.78 -6.00 -15.97
C PHE A 324 -0.82 -6.30 -17.12
N SER A 325 -0.84 -5.49 -18.18
CA SER A 325 -0.09 -5.79 -19.41
C SER A 325 0.97 -4.76 -19.79
N GLY A 326 1.04 -3.62 -19.07
CA GLY A 326 2.06 -2.62 -19.31
C GLY A 326 1.76 -1.23 -18.77
N LEU A 327 2.70 -0.32 -19.00
CA LEU A 327 2.64 1.09 -18.59
C LEU A 327 3.04 1.99 -19.74
N VAL A 328 2.37 3.14 -19.83
CA VAL A 328 2.71 4.25 -20.72
C VAL A 328 2.95 5.48 -19.86
N GLY A 329 3.99 6.24 -20.20
CA GLY A 329 4.37 7.41 -19.42
C GLY A 329 5.58 8.11 -20.00
N THR A 330 6.22 8.93 -19.16
CA THR A 330 7.42 9.69 -19.50
C THR A 330 8.51 9.45 -18.46
N SER A 331 9.70 9.09 -18.94
CA SER A 331 10.90 8.93 -18.09
C SER A 331 11.97 9.93 -18.53
N LEU A 332 12.42 10.78 -17.61
CA LEU A 332 13.40 11.85 -17.88
C LEU A 332 13.10 12.66 -19.16
N GLY A 333 11.81 12.99 -19.38
CA GLY A 333 11.33 13.72 -20.55
C GLY A 333 11.16 12.89 -21.83
N THR A 334 11.49 11.60 -21.81
CA THR A 334 11.34 10.67 -22.94
C THR A 334 10.08 9.81 -22.76
N PRO A 335 9.10 9.86 -23.68
CA PRO A 335 7.94 8.99 -23.64
C PRO A 335 8.32 7.51 -23.77
N PHE A 336 7.60 6.63 -23.07
CA PHE A 336 7.74 5.19 -23.22
C PHE A 336 6.37 4.49 -23.26
N ASN A 337 6.38 3.29 -23.84
CA ASN A 337 5.30 2.32 -23.77
C ASN A 337 5.94 0.95 -23.52
N LYS A 338 5.91 0.50 -22.27
CA LYS A 338 6.51 -0.78 -21.84
C LYS A 338 5.41 -1.81 -21.68
N ARG A 339 5.53 -2.93 -22.37
CA ARG A 339 4.53 -4.01 -22.39
C ARG A 339 5.13 -5.30 -21.87
N ILE A 340 4.39 -6.03 -21.04
CA ILE A 340 4.85 -7.29 -20.46
C ILE A 340 5.28 -8.25 -21.57
N LEU A 341 4.43 -8.47 -22.57
CA LEU A 341 4.74 -9.40 -23.67
C LEU A 341 6.07 -9.09 -24.39
N THR A 342 6.28 -7.83 -24.78
CA THR A 342 7.42 -7.45 -25.62
C THR A 342 8.68 -7.09 -24.83
N ASN A 343 8.55 -6.64 -23.58
CA ASN A 343 9.67 -6.18 -22.76
C ASN A 343 10.05 -7.15 -21.63
N TRP A 344 9.26 -8.21 -21.41
CA TRP A 344 9.57 -9.25 -20.42
C TRP A 344 9.25 -10.65 -20.97
N GLY A 345 8.01 -10.90 -21.38
CA GLY A 345 7.47 -12.21 -21.74
C GLY A 345 8.25 -12.96 -22.79
N ASN A 346 8.59 -12.28 -23.88
CA ASN A 346 9.31 -12.84 -25.02
C ASN A 346 10.84 -12.72 -24.92
N LEU A 347 11.38 -12.16 -23.84
CA LEU A 347 12.83 -12.06 -23.70
C LEU A 347 13.46 -13.46 -23.53
N PRO A 348 14.55 -13.75 -24.25
CA PRO A 348 15.24 -15.03 -24.11
C PRO A 348 15.89 -15.15 -22.73
N SER A 349 15.78 -16.32 -22.12
CA SER A 349 16.51 -16.65 -20.90
C SER A 349 17.85 -17.29 -21.28
N THR A 350 18.92 -16.50 -21.44
CA THR A 350 20.27 -17.04 -21.63
C THR A 350 21.01 -17.04 -20.30
N GLY A 351 21.21 -18.22 -19.71
CA GLY A 351 22.00 -18.40 -18.47
C GLY A 351 21.32 -17.98 -17.16
N SER A 352 20.08 -17.48 -17.19
CA SER A 352 19.26 -17.14 -16.02
C SER A 352 17.92 -17.87 -16.07
N ALA A 353 17.36 -18.23 -14.92
CA ALA A 353 15.98 -18.74 -14.83
C ALA A 353 14.92 -17.63 -15.06
N LEU A 354 15.32 -16.37 -14.90
CA LEU A 354 14.47 -15.18 -15.05
C LEU A 354 14.71 -14.48 -16.39
N ARG A 355 13.62 -14.07 -17.04
CA ARG A 355 13.60 -13.25 -18.26
C ARG A 355 13.73 -11.75 -17.95
N LEU A 356 13.26 -11.30 -16.77
CA LEU A 356 13.38 -9.90 -16.36
C LEU A 356 14.81 -9.58 -15.91
N ASN A 357 15.60 -8.93 -16.76
CA ASN A 357 16.99 -8.58 -16.46
C ASN A 357 17.20 -7.06 -16.51
N PRO A 358 17.64 -6.41 -15.40
CA PRO A 358 17.88 -4.97 -15.38
C PRO A 358 19.02 -4.53 -16.29
N ALA A 359 19.93 -5.41 -16.70
CA ALA A 359 20.98 -5.09 -17.67
C ALA A 359 20.46 -5.00 -19.12
N THR A 360 19.33 -5.65 -19.42
CA THR A 360 18.72 -5.65 -20.77
C THR A 360 17.78 -4.47 -20.96
N ASP A 361 16.89 -4.24 -19.98
CA ASP A 361 15.92 -3.14 -20.01
C ASP A 361 15.68 -2.65 -18.57
N PRO A 362 16.52 -1.73 -18.04
CA PRO A 362 16.43 -1.28 -16.65
C PRO A 362 15.07 -0.68 -16.31
N LEU A 363 14.49 0.08 -17.25
CA LEU A 363 13.19 0.73 -17.06
C LEU A 363 12.06 -0.30 -16.99
N ALA A 364 12.00 -1.26 -17.91
CA ALA A 364 10.99 -2.32 -17.85
C ALA A 364 11.16 -3.19 -16.58
N HIS A 365 12.40 -3.49 -16.20
CA HIS A 365 12.69 -4.20 -14.96
C HIS A 365 12.13 -3.46 -13.74
N GLN A 366 12.45 -2.17 -13.57
CA GLN A 366 11.92 -1.37 -12.47
C GLN A 366 10.39 -1.38 -12.47
N LEU A 367 9.77 -1.00 -13.59
CA LEU A 367 8.33 -0.86 -13.72
C LEU A 367 7.56 -2.15 -13.41
N PHE A 368 8.00 -3.28 -13.96
CA PHE A 368 7.30 -4.55 -13.80
C PHE A 368 7.59 -5.21 -12.46
N LEU A 369 8.78 -4.98 -11.89
CA LEU A 369 9.06 -5.39 -10.51
C LEU A 369 8.19 -4.59 -9.52
N THR A 370 8.00 -3.28 -9.74
CA THR A 370 7.08 -2.45 -8.97
C THR A 370 5.65 -2.97 -9.06
N ALA A 371 5.17 -3.32 -10.25
CA ALA A 371 3.83 -3.90 -10.42
C ALA A 371 3.68 -5.27 -9.73
N PHE A 372 4.68 -6.14 -9.88
CA PHE A 372 4.69 -7.42 -9.18
C PHE A 372 4.66 -7.24 -7.65
N ARG A 373 5.47 -6.33 -7.12
CA ARG A 373 5.53 -6.03 -5.67
C ARG A 373 4.23 -5.43 -5.15
N PHE A 374 3.59 -4.55 -5.91
CA PHE A 374 2.24 -4.09 -5.60
C PHE A 374 1.28 -5.29 -5.45
N GLY A 375 1.27 -6.20 -6.44
CA GLY A 375 0.42 -7.38 -6.42
C GLY A 375 0.62 -8.24 -5.18
N THR A 376 1.87 -8.47 -4.76
CA THR A 376 2.15 -9.31 -3.58
C THR A 376 1.82 -8.63 -2.25
N PHE A 377 1.76 -7.28 -2.21
CA PHE A 377 1.40 -6.51 -1.02
C PHE A 377 -0.10 -6.25 -0.88
N GLU A 378 -0.83 -6.09 -1.98
CA GLU A 378 -2.25 -5.70 -1.98
C GLU A 378 -3.21 -6.83 -2.37
N CYS A 379 -2.77 -7.78 -3.20
CA CYS A 379 -3.58 -8.87 -3.71
C CYS A 379 -3.19 -10.21 -3.08
N GLU A 380 -3.86 -11.30 -3.48
CA GLU A 380 -3.46 -12.64 -3.06
C GLU A 380 -2.07 -12.96 -3.59
N CYS A 381 -1.23 -13.56 -2.74
CA CYS A 381 0.18 -13.80 -3.03
C CYS A 381 0.56 -15.27 -2.91
N ASN A 382 0.55 -15.83 -1.70
CA ASN A 382 0.97 -17.22 -1.45
C ASN A 382 -0.08 -18.07 -0.74
N GLY A 383 -1.28 -17.53 -0.61
CA GLY A 383 -2.47 -18.18 -0.07
C GLY A 383 -3.68 -17.28 -0.31
N ILE A 384 -4.85 -17.74 0.13
CA ILE A 384 -6.11 -17.00 0.06
C ILE A 384 -6.56 -16.62 1.47
N GLY A 385 -6.94 -15.36 1.67
CA GLY A 385 -7.36 -14.84 2.97
C GLY A 385 -6.33 -15.12 4.07
N ALA A 386 -6.73 -15.75 5.17
CA ALA A 386 -5.85 -16.06 6.30
C ALA A 386 -4.70 -17.05 5.97
N ALA A 387 -4.76 -17.75 4.83
CA ALA A 387 -3.67 -18.59 4.36
C ALA A 387 -2.56 -17.78 3.67
N ASN A 388 -2.82 -16.53 3.28
CA ASN A 388 -1.81 -15.62 2.74
C ASN A 388 -0.93 -15.13 3.88
N LYS A 389 0.33 -15.54 3.89
CA LYS A 389 1.24 -15.39 5.03
C LYS A 389 2.53 -14.69 4.62
N TRP A 390 3.16 -14.03 5.57
CA TRP A 390 4.56 -13.63 5.41
C TRP A 390 5.48 -14.88 5.33
N PRO A 391 6.58 -14.86 4.55
CA PRO A 391 7.01 -13.81 3.64
C PRO A 391 6.23 -13.79 2.33
N VAL A 392 6.05 -12.59 1.76
CA VAL A 392 5.52 -12.44 0.40
C VAL A 392 6.48 -13.01 -0.63
N LYS A 393 5.97 -13.37 -1.80
CA LYS A 393 6.76 -13.96 -2.89
C LYS A 393 7.59 -12.90 -3.61
N ASN A 394 8.73 -13.34 -4.14
CA ASN A 394 9.58 -12.62 -5.07
C ASN A 394 9.38 -13.15 -6.49
N VAL A 395 9.81 -12.36 -7.47
CA VAL A 395 9.87 -12.80 -8.87
C VAL A 395 10.78 -14.03 -8.95
N GLY A 396 10.26 -15.12 -9.51
CA GLY A 396 10.97 -16.39 -9.64
C GLY A 396 10.69 -17.42 -8.56
N ASP A 397 9.96 -17.04 -7.50
CA ASP A 397 9.52 -18.01 -6.50
C ASP A 397 8.49 -19.00 -7.09
N PRO A 398 8.51 -20.27 -6.66
CA PRO A 398 7.56 -21.29 -7.12
C PRO A 398 6.13 -21.03 -6.66
N GLY A 399 5.17 -21.05 -7.59
CA GLY A 399 3.74 -20.94 -7.30
C GLY A 399 3.28 -19.58 -6.77
N GLY A 400 2.00 -19.49 -6.40
CA GLY A 400 1.36 -18.28 -5.87
C GLY A 400 0.23 -17.75 -6.75
N PHE A 401 -0.31 -16.59 -6.36
CA PHE A 401 -1.48 -15.95 -6.98
C PHE A 401 -1.14 -14.71 -7.79
N VAL A 402 0.08 -14.17 -7.64
CA VAL A 402 0.63 -13.17 -8.58
C VAL A 402 1.39 -13.92 -9.66
N ILE A 403 0.76 -14.13 -10.81
CA ILE A 403 1.30 -14.95 -11.90
C ILE A 403 1.89 -14.03 -12.96
N HIS A 404 3.07 -14.34 -13.48
CA HIS A 404 3.85 -13.47 -14.36
C HIS A 404 4.73 -14.30 -15.32
N PRO A 405 5.46 -13.69 -16.27
CA PRO A 405 6.21 -14.46 -17.28
C PRO A 405 7.38 -15.31 -16.77
N ASP A 406 7.82 -15.08 -15.53
CA ASP A 406 8.84 -15.87 -14.81
C ASP A 406 8.23 -16.71 -13.69
N TYR A 407 6.91 -16.92 -13.72
CA TYR A 407 6.23 -17.79 -12.79
C TYR A 407 6.77 -19.22 -12.91
N VAL A 408 7.03 -19.83 -11.78
CA VAL A 408 7.49 -21.23 -11.71
C VAL A 408 6.28 -22.09 -11.41
N ASP A 409 5.86 -22.86 -12.41
CA ASP A 409 4.68 -23.74 -12.36
C ASP A 409 4.87 -24.81 -11.28
N VAL A 410 3.91 -24.89 -10.35
CA VAL A 410 3.87 -25.91 -9.28
C VAL A 410 2.66 -26.82 -9.38
N ASP A 411 1.64 -26.43 -10.14
CA ASP A 411 0.37 -27.13 -10.31
C ASP A 411 0.13 -27.52 -11.77
N VAL A 412 -0.81 -28.44 -12.00
CA VAL A 412 -1.33 -28.78 -13.33
C VAL A 412 -2.68 -28.09 -13.51
N PRO A 413 -2.94 -27.34 -14.60
CA PRO A 413 -2.09 -27.13 -15.80
C PRO A 413 -1.01 -26.03 -15.62
N PRO A 414 0.05 -26.03 -16.45
CA PRO A 414 1.08 -24.99 -16.40
C PRO A 414 0.47 -23.61 -16.66
N LEU A 415 0.70 -22.66 -15.75
CA LEU A 415 0.16 -21.31 -15.79
C LEU A 415 1.08 -20.35 -16.53
N ARG A 416 2.41 -20.55 -16.46
CA ARG A 416 3.39 -19.66 -17.11
C ARG A 416 3.08 -19.40 -18.59
N PRO A 417 2.74 -20.39 -19.44
CA PRO A 417 2.43 -20.14 -20.85
C PRO A 417 1.24 -19.19 -21.06
N SER A 418 0.23 -19.26 -20.19
CA SER A 418 -0.97 -18.42 -20.27
C SER A 418 -0.74 -16.98 -19.78
N HIS A 419 0.36 -16.73 -19.05
CA HIS A 419 0.66 -15.46 -18.40
C HIS A 419 1.95 -14.82 -18.93
N GLN A 420 2.32 -15.10 -20.19
CA GLN A 420 3.51 -14.49 -20.81
C GLN A 420 3.31 -13.02 -21.17
N ASN A 421 2.07 -12.57 -21.33
CA ASN A 421 1.73 -11.23 -21.80
C ASN A 421 1.20 -10.30 -20.70
N HIS A 422 1.09 -10.76 -19.45
CA HIS A 422 0.58 -9.96 -18.34
C HIS A 422 1.10 -10.44 -16.97
N ILE A 423 0.86 -9.63 -15.94
CA ILE A 423 0.90 -10.03 -14.54
C ILE A 423 -0.55 -10.17 -14.07
N HIS A 424 -0.95 -11.37 -13.67
CA HIS A 424 -2.25 -11.62 -13.08
C HIS A 424 -2.21 -11.30 -11.59
N MET A 425 -3.18 -10.53 -11.11
CA MET A 425 -3.37 -10.20 -9.71
C MET A 425 -4.84 -10.39 -9.35
N GLN A 426 -5.13 -11.10 -8.26
CA GLN A 426 -6.52 -11.37 -7.87
C GLN A 426 -6.80 -11.16 -6.39
N LEU A 427 -8.08 -10.94 -6.08
CA LEU A 427 -8.62 -10.85 -4.73
C LEU A 427 -9.51 -12.07 -4.41
N GLY A 428 -9.19 -12.78 -3.34
CA GLY A 428 -9.87 -14.01 -2.96
C GLY A 428 -9.58 -15.18 -3.90
N PRO A 429 -10.38 -16.26 -3.83
CA PRO A 429 -10.17 -17.46 -4.64
C PRO A 429 -10.48 -17.21 -6.12
N THR A 430 -9.80 -17.97 -6.99
CA THR A 430 -10.05 -17.95 -8.46
C THR A 430 -11.49 -18.32 -8.78
N ARG A 431 -12.07 -19.31 -8.09
CA ARG A 431 -13.51 -19.59 -8.14
C ARG A 431 -14.11 -19.40 -6.76
N ALA A 432 -15.08 -18.51 -6.63
CA ALA A 432 -15.84 -18.39 -5.40
C ALA A 432 -16.68 -19.67 -5.18
N PRO A 433 -16.87 -20.11 -3.92
CA PRO A 433 -17.81 -21.17 -3.61
C PRO A 433 -19.18 -20.83 -4.21
N THR A 434 -19.81 -21.78 -4.89
CA THR A 434 -21.22 -21.62 -5.29
C THR A 434 -22.06 -21.54 -4.03
N ALA A 435 -22.85 -20.47 -3.89
CA ALA A 435 -23.75 -20.24 -2.77
C ALA A 435 -24.78 -21.37 -2.61
#